data_AF-A0A5C6M2F4-F1
#
_entry.id   AF-A0A5C6M2F4-F1
#
_cell.length_a   1.000
_cell.length_b   1.000
_cell.length_c   1.000
_cell.angle_alpha   90.00
_cell.angle_beta   90.00
_cell.angle_gamma   90.00
#
_symmetry.space_group_name_H-M   'P 1'
#
loop_
_entity.id
_entity.type
_entity.pdbx_description
1 polymer ?
#
loop_
_entity_poly.entity_id
_entity_poly.type
_entity_poly.pdbx_seq_one_letter_code
_entity_poly.pdbx_strand_id
1 'polypeptide(L)'
;MSAAKIMKAGQFVDNKHVSMLRENYRENRWRANSERLGKADSLSVWYSLDELKQYIQTAEAAGADGIRVYFGVYPSVFPDNILLQDRQTIVFVGTQQKQSETGKTENKDLYISTPKGPEIIAFNYGLPCPPGCVGPDRHKVYKIDELQLAAK
;
A
#
# COMPACT_ATOMS: atom_id res chain seq x y z
N MET A 1 23.73 -26.78 -11.68
CA MET A 1 23.29 -25.71 -10.77
C MET A 1 22.96 -24.50 -11.63
N SER A 2 21.68 -24.17 -11.79
CA SER A 2 21.25 -23.03 -12.61
C SER A 2 21.61 -21.73 -11.90
N ALA A 3 22.27 -20.82 -12.61
CA ALA A 3 22.66 -19.52 -12.09
C ALA A 3 21.42 -18.77 -11.59
N ALA A 4 21.41 -18.40 -10.31
CA ALA A 4 20.39 -17.54 -9.73
C ALA A 4 20.33 -16.24 -10.55
N LYS A 5 19.28 -16.11 -11.36
CA LYS A 5 19.02 -14.93 -12.17
C LYS A 5 18.62 -13.81 -11.22
N ILE A 6 19.57 -12.96 -10.85
CA ILE A 6 19.31 -11.74 -10.08
C ILE A 6 18.35 -10.87 -10.91
N MET A 7 17.07 -10.87 -10.55
CA MET A 7 16.05 -10.06 -11.20
C MET A 7 16.16 -8.61 -10.71
N LYS A 8 16.97 -7.84 -11.44
CA LYS A 8 17.25 -6.40 -11.26
C LYS A 8 16.06 -5.49 -11.59
N ALA A 9 14.91 -5.65 -10.94
CA ALA A 9 13.74 -4.82 -11.25
C ALA A 9 13.73 -3.46 -10.51
N GLY A 10 14.58 -3.26 -9.50
CA GLY A 10 14.60 -2.03 -8.68
C GLY A 10 16.00 -1.48 -8.45
N GLN A 11 16.07 -0.19 -8.08
CA GLN A 11 17.28 0.50 -7.67
C GLN A 11 16.97 1.52 -6.57
N PHE A 12 17.94 1.81 -5.71
CA PHE A 12 17.87 2.96 -4.82
C PHE A 12 17.94 4.25 -5.65
N VAL A 13 17.12 5.24 -5.30
CA VAL A 13 17.02 6.53 -5.99
C VAL A 13 17.32 7.68 -5.03
N ASP A 14 17.74 8.82 -5.56
CA ASP A 14 18.05 10.00 -4.77
C ASP A 14 16.82 10.88 -4.49
N ASN A 15 17.00 11.90 -3.65
CA ASN A 15 15.96 12.84 -3.29
C ASN A 15 15.43 13.65 -4.50
N LYS A 16 16.29 13.98 -5.47
CA LYS A 16 15.90 14.71 -6.68
C LYS A 16 14.91 13.92 -7.52
N HIS A 17 15.16 12.62 -7.69
CA HIS A 17 14.28 11.72 -8.41
C HIS A 17 12.93 11.59 -7.69
N VAL A 18 12.94 11.41 -6.37
CA VAL A 18 11.71 11.32 -5.56
C VAL A 18 10.87 12.59 -5.67
N SER A 19 11.48 13.77 -5.51
CA SER A 19 10.79 15.05 -5.61
C SER A 19 10.18 15.26 -7.00
N MET A 20 10.94 14.96 -8.06
CA MET A 20 10.46 15.06 -9.44
C MET A 20 9.22 14.18 -9.68
N LEU A 21 9.22 12.92 -9.23
CA LEU A 21 8.07 12.04 -9.38
C LEU A 21 6.85 12.52 -8.58
N ARG A 22 7.04 13.02 -7.35
CA ARG A 22 5.96 13.52 -6.50
C ARG A 22 5.28 14.74 -7.11
N GLU A 23 6.05 15.73 -7.56
CA GLU A 23 5.49 16.93 -8.18
C GLU A 23 4.83 16.61 -9.53
N ASN A 24 5.44 15.74 -10.35
CA ASN A 24 4.81 15.30 -11.60
C ASN A 24 3.47 14.61 -11.34
N TYR A 25 3.38 13.75 -10.33
CA TYR A 25 2.12 13.10 -9.98
C TYR A 25 1.07 14.11 -9.47
N ARG A 26 1.51 15.08 -8.66
CA ARG A 26 0.66 16.14 -8.14
C ARG A 26 -0.01 16.93 -9.27
N GLU A 27 0.78 17.38 -10.23
CA GLU A 27 0.31 18.23 -11.32
C GLU A 27 -0.45 17.45 -12.39
N ASN A 28 0.00 16.24 -12.75
CA ASN A 28 -0.57 15.51 -13.88
C ASN A 28 -1.73 14.57 -13.51
N ARG A 29 -1.94 14.28 -12.21
CA ARG A 29 -2.98 13.33 -11.78
C ARG A 29 -3.77 13.80 -10.57
N TRP A 30 -3.07 14.10 -9.46
CA TRP A 30 -3.74 14.34 -8.20
C TRP A 30 -4.63 15.59 -8.20
N ARG A 31 -4.19 16.69 -8.82
CA ARG A 31 -4.96 17.95 -8.89
C ARG A 31 -6.31 17.73 -9.57
N ALA A 32 -6.30 17.21 -10.80
CA ALA A 32 -7.51 16.92 -11.56
C ALA A 32 -8.41 15.89 -10.87
N ASN A 33 -7.83 14.85 -10.25
CA ASN A 33 -8.60 13.90 -9.45
C ASN A 33 -9.29 14.59 -8.27
N SER A 34 -8.55 15.39 -7.51
CA SER A 34 -9.07 16.08 -6.32
C SER A 34 -10.20 17.04 -6.66
N GLU A 35 -10.07 17.80 -7.75
CA GLU A 35 -11.12 18.68 -8.27
C GLU A 35 -12.37 17.88 -8.65
N ARG A 36 -12.21 16.77 -9.39
CA ARG A 36 -13.31 15.87 -9.77
C ARG A 36 -14.00 15.23 -8.56
N LEU A 37 -13.24 14.86 -7.53
CA LEU A 37 -13.75 14.28 -6.29
C LEU A 37 -14.46 15.32 -5.39
N GLY A 38 -14.25 16.62 -5.61
CA GLY A 38 -14.73 17.68 -4.72
C GLY A 38 -14.02 17.72 -3.35
N LYS A 39 -12.95 16.94 -3.20
CA LYS A 39 -12.11 16.83 -2.00
C LYS A 39 -10.70 16.41 -2.42
N ALA A 40 -9.69 16.76 -1.62
CA ALA A 40 -8.33 16.27 -1.84
C ALA A 40 -8.34 14.75 -2.00
N ASP A 41 -7.71 14.20 -3.04
CA ASP A 41 -7.47 12.76 -3.22
C ASP A 41 -6.26 12.33 -2.36
N SER A 42 -5.91 11.04 -2.29
CA SER A 42 -4.67 10.58 -1.63
C SER A 42 -3.44 10.93 -2.48
N LEU A 43 -2.40 11.57 -1.92
CA LEU A 43 -1.11 11.79 -2.60
C LEU A 43 -0.10 10.68 -2.37
N SER A 44 -0.22 10.00 -1.24
CA SER A 44 0.69 8.94 -0.81
C SER A 44 -0.03 7.99 0.14
N VAL A 45 0.54 6.80 0.32
CA VAL A 45 0.09 5.80 1.29
C VAL A 45 1.31 5.39 2.11
N TRP A 46 1.22 5.50 3.43
CA TRP A 46 2.27 5.10 4.35
C TRP A 46 1.96 3.73 4.97
N TYR A 47 2.99 2.93 5.16
CA TYR A 47 2.93 1.65 5.87
C TYR A 47 4.07 1.63 6.88
N SER A 48 3.86 1.00 8.03
CA SER A 48 4.99 0.73 8.91
C SER A 48 5.92 -0.29 8.26
N LEU A 49 7.21 -0.23 8.62
CA LEU A 49 8.18 -1.22 8.16
C LEU A 49 7.82 -2.62 8.65
N ASP A 50 7.27 -2.75 9.86
CA ASP A 50 6.97 -4.05 10.47
C ASP A 50 5.78 -4.73 9.80
N GLU A 51 4.70 -3.99 9.51
CA GLU A 51 3.58 -4.50 8.73
C GLU A 51 4.02 -4.94 7.33
N LEU A 52 4.85 -4.14 6.66
CA LEU A 52 5.32 -4.48 5.31
C LEU A 52 6.25 -5.69 5.33
N LYS A 53 7.13 -5.82 6.34
CA LYS A 53 7.96 -7.04 6.53
C LYS A 53 7.10 -8.26 6.78
N GLN A 54 6.08 -8.16 7.63
CA GLN A 54 5.16 -9.26 7.91
C GLN A 54 4.43 -9.71 6.65
N TYR A 55 3.96 -8.76 5.83
CA TYR A 55 3.36 -9.07 4.54
C TYR A 55 4.35 -9.78 3.59
N ILE A 56 5.57 -9.26 3.45
CA ILE A 56 6.61 -9.87 2.61
C ILE A 56 6.88 -11.30 3.06
N GLN A 57 7.08 -11.53 4.36
CA GLN A 57 7.30 -12.87 4.93
C GLN A 57 6.11 -13.82 4.63
N THR A 58 4.89 -13.31 4.75
CA THR A 58 3.67 -14.08 4.44
C THR A 58 3.61 -14.46 2.95
N ALA A 59 3.96 -13.53 2.06
CA ALA A 59 3.99 -13.77 0.62
C ALA A 59 5.08 -14.76 0.22
N GLU A 60 6.28 -14.63 0.78
CA GLU A 60 7.39 -15.57 0.57
C GLU A 60 7.02 -16.99 1.04
N ALA A 61 6.41 -17.13 2.22
CA ALA A 61 5.95 -18.41 2.75
C ALA A 61 4.87 -19.07 1.86
N ALA A 62 4.08 -18.26 1.15
CA ALA A 62 3.10 -18.74 0.18
C ALA A 62 3.71 -19.07 -1.21
N GLY A 63 5.01 -18.82 -1.40
CA GLY A 63 5.73 -19.12 -2.65
C GLY A 63 5.78 -17.97 -3.66
N ALA A 64 5.55 -16.72 -3.21
CA ALA A 64 5.76 -15.55 -4.05
C ALA A 64 7.27 -15.31 -4.31
N ASP A 65 7.59 -14.85 -5.52
CA ASP A 65 8.94 -14.44 -5.95
C ASP A 65 9.03 -12.96 -6.34
N GLY A 66 7.93 -12.24 -6.19
CA GLY A 66 7.83 -10.83 -6.45
C GLY A 66 6.57 -10.23 -5.83
N ILE A 67 6.49 -8.91 -5.85
CA ILE A 67 5.31 -8.16 -5.44
C ILE A 67 4.95 -7.20 -6.56
N ARG A 68 3.68 -7.25 -6.99
CA ARG A 68 3.10 -6.24 -7.86
C ARG A 68 2.35 -5.21 -7.00
N VAL A 69 2.52 -3.94 -7.34
CA VAL A 69 1.75 -2.86 -6.73
C VAL A 69 0.74 -2.35 -7.75
N TYR A 70 -0.55 -2.55 -7.46
CA TYR A 70 -1.65 -2.01 -8.25
C TYR A 70 -2.04 -0.64 -7.75
N PHE A 71 -2.38 0.27 -8.66
CA PHE A 71 -3.13 1.48 -8.33
C PHE A 71 -4.63 1.12 -8.24
N GLY A 72 -5.28 1.51 -7.16
CA GLY A 72 -6.69 1.22 -6.90
C GLY A 72 -7.45 2.46 -6.46
N VAL A 73 -8.77 2.33 -6.36
CA VAL A 73 -9.69 3.35 -5.86
C VAL A 73 -10.70 2.66 -4.95
N TYR A 74 -10.94 3.17 -3.75
CA TYR A 74 -11.97 2.64 -2.87
C TYR A 74 -13.36 2.95 -3.44
N PRO A 75 -14.38 2.10 -3.18
CA PRO A 75 -15.72 2.34 -3.66
C PRO A 75 -16.32 3.62 -3.06
N SER A 76 -17.30 4.19 -3.76
CA SER A 76 -18.04 5.40 -3.31
C SER A 76 -18.82 5.14 -2.02
N VAL A 77 -19.19 3.88 -1.76
CA VAL A 77 -19.72 3.44 -0.47
C VAL A 77 -18.72 2.49 0.15
N PHE A 78 -17.99 2.99 1.15
CA PHE A 78 -16.99 2.22 1.88
C PHE A 78 -17.25 2.30 3.39
N PRO A 79 -18.01 1.33 3.95
CA PRO A 79 -18.44 1.37 5.35
C PRO A 79 -17.28 1.30 6.35
N ASP A 80 -16.24 0.53 6.02
CA ASP A 80 -15.10 0.29 6.92
C ASP A 80 -14.34 1.58 7.24
N ASN A 81 -14.29 2.52 6.29
CA ASN A 81 -13.71 3.83 6.51
C ASN A 81 -14.22 4.88 5.52
N ILE A 82 -15.16 5.71 5.98
CA ILE A 82 -15.77 6.76 5.15
C ILE A 82 -14.74 7.75 4.60
N LEU A 83 -13.61 7.95 5.30
CA LEU A 83 -12.57 8.88 4.87
C LEU A 83 -11.87 8.40 3.59
N LEU A 84 -11.94 7.10 3.28
CA LEU A 84 -11.28 6.49 2.13
C LEU A 84 -12.14 6.49 0.86
N GLN A 85 -13.45 6.78 0.96
CA GLN A 85 -14.39 6.72 -0.17
C GLN A 85 -13.90 7.53 -1.38
N ASP A 86 -13.95 6.90 -2.55
CA ASP A 86 -13.49 7.41 -3.85
C ASP A 86 -12.01 7.78 -3.95
N ARG A 87 -11.24 7.64 -2.86
CA ARG A 87 -9.81 7.98 -2.88
C ARG A 87 -9.02 6.89 -3.55
N GLN A 88 -7.97 7.32 -4.24
CA GLN A 88 -6.98 6.38 -4.74
C GLN A 88 -6.15 5.77 -3.61
N THR A 89 -5.65 4.57 -3.88
CA THR A 89 -4.82 3.77 -2.98
C THR A 89 -3.87 2.90 -3.82
N ILE A 90 -3.02 2.14 -3.15
CA ILE A 90 -2.26 1.05 -3.74
C ILE A 90 -2.63 -0.29 -3.10
N VAL A 91 -2.48 -1.38 -3.84
CA VAL A 91 -2.64 -2.75 -3.34
C VAL A 91 -1.39 -3.53 -3.69
N PHE A 92 -0.73 -4.09 -2.68
CA PHE A 92 0.37 -5.03 -2.88
C PHE A 92 -0.21 -6.42 -3.11
N VAL A 93 0.31 -7.12 -4.12
CA VAL A 93 -0.09 -8.48 -4.47
C VAL A 93 1.16 -9.32 -4.68
N GLY A 94 1.26 -10.45 -3.98
CA GLY A 94 2.33 -11.42 -4.18
C GLY A 94 2.20 -12.03 -5.57
N THR A 95 3.32 -12.20 -6.26
CA THR A 95 3.36 -12.80 -7.59
C THR A 95 4.28 -14.00 -7.62
N GLN A 96 4.03 -14.90 -8.56
CA GLN A 96 4.91 -16.02 -8.86
C GLN A 96 5.16 -16.08 -10.37
N GLN A 97 6.42 -16.28 -10.75
CA GLN A 97 6.79 -16.51 -12.14
C GLN A 97 6.23 -17.83 -12.65
N LYS A 98 5.55 -17.75 -13.78
CA LYS A 98 5.06 -18.93 -14.52
C LYS A 98 5.51 -18.83 -15.96
N GLN A 99 5.92 -19.95 -16.53
CA GLN A 99 6.08 -20.06 -17.98
C GLN A 99 4.70 -20.21 -18.60
N SER A 100 4.36 -19.33 -19.53
CA SER A 100 3.18 -19.49 -20.38
C SER A 100 3.38 -20.65 -21.34
N GLU A 101 2.28 -21.12 -21.95
CA GLU A 101 2.30 -22.09 -23.04
C GLU A 101 3.14 -21.63 -24.24
N THR A 102 3.33 -20.32 -24.39
CA THR A 102 4.17 -19.69 -25.42
C THR A 102 5.65 -19.56 -25.04
N GLY A 103 6.06 -20.12 -23.89
CA GLY A 103 7.43 -20.08 -23.37
C GLY A 103 7.84 -18.73 -22.76
N LYS A 104 6.92 -17.77 -22.62
CA LYS A 104 7.20 -16.48 -21.98
C LYS A 104 7.11 -16.63 -20.47
N THR A 105 8.08 -16.08 -19.75
CA THR A 105 7.98 -15.96 -18.29
C THR A 105 7.14 -14.75 -17.94
N GLU A 106 6.07 -14.98 -17.18
CA GLU A 106 5.17 -13.93 -16.70
C GLU A 106 5.10 -13.97 -15.18
N ASN A 107 5.16 -12.81 -14.52
CA ASN A 107 4.84 -12.71 -13.10
C ASN A 107 3.31 -12.77 -13.00
N LYS A 108 2.73 -13.82 -12.43
CA LYS A 108 1.27 -13.96 -12.24
C LYS A 108 0.91 -13.69 -10.79
N ASP A 109 -0.27 -13.13 -10.55
CA ASP A 109 -0.76 -12.95 -9.18
C ASP A 109 -0.91 -14.31 -8.48
N LEU A 110 -0.49 -14.36 -7.23
CA LEU A 110 -0.45 -15.57 -6.44
C LEU A 110 -1.77 -15.76 -5.69
N TYR A 111 -2.41 -16.90 -5.96
CA TYR A 111 -3.59 -17.37 -5.25
C TYR A 111 -3.22 -18.63 -4.46
N ILE A 112 -3.67 -18.70 -3.21
CA ILE A 112 -3.58 -19.90 -2.36
C ILE A 112 -4.95 -20.57 -2.27
N SER A 113 -4.96 -21.90 -2.22
CA SER A 113 -6.19 -22.66 -1.99
C SER A 113 -6.57 -22.61 -0.52
N THR A 114 -7.78 -22.14 -0.22
CA THR A 114 -8.37 -22.19 1.12
C THR A 114 -9.64 -23.04 1.11
N PRO A 115 -10.17 -23.46 2.27
CA PRO A 115 -11.46 -24.14 2.34
C PRO A 115 -12.65 -23.33 1.77
N LYS A 116 -12.51 -22.00 1.65
CA LYS A 116 -13.53 -21.10 1.10
C LYS A 116 -13.35 -20.81 -0.39
N GLY A 117 -12.29 -21.34 -1.01
CA GLY A 117 -11.91 -21.08 -2.39
C GLY A 117 -10.52 -20.46 -2.52
N PRO A 118 -10.08 -20.14 -3.74
CA PRO A 118 -8.81 -19.48 -3.97
C PRO A 118 -8.83 -18.06 -3.39
N GLU A 119 -7.83 -17.72 -2.58
CA GLU A 119 -7.63 -16.38 -2.02
C GLU A 119 -6.31 -15.79 -2.51
N ILE A 120 -6.28 -14.49 -2.77
CA ILE A 120 -5.09 -13.78 -3.25
C ILE A 120 -4.23 -13.32 -2.07
N ILE A 121 -2.90 -13.46 -2.20
CA ILE A 121 -1.97 -12.93 -1.18
C ILE A 121 -1.77 -11.43 -1.41
N ALA A 122 -2.58 -10.60 -0.74
CA ALA A 122 -2.61 -9.17 -0.95
C ALA A 122 -2.56 -8.35 0.35
N PHE A 123 -2.13 -7.09 0.23
CA PHE A 123 -2.05 -6.14 1.35
C PHE A 123 -2.41 -4.72 0.92
N ASN A 124 -3.23 -4.03 1.72
CA ASN A 124 -3.80 -2.70 1.44
C ASN A 124 -4.03 -1.96 2.79
N TYR A 125 -4.84 -0.90 2.85
CA TYR A 125 -5.16 -0.15 4.07
C TYR A 125 -3.99 0.56 4.76
N GLY A 126 -2.98 1.00 4.00
CA GLY A 126 -1.98 1.93 4.56
C GLY A 126 -2.59 3.29 4.88
N LEU A 127 -1.87 4.11 5.63
CA LEU A 127 -2.32 5.45 6.03
C LEU A 127 -2.19 6.42 4.85
N PRO A 128 -3.31 6.85 4.22
CA PRO A 128 -3.23 7.80 3.12
C PRO A 128 -2.92 9.21 3.61
N CYS A 129 -2.19 9.97 2.81
CA CYS A 129 -1.97 11.39 3.03
C CYS A 129 -2.25 12.15 1.73
N PRO A 130 -3.26 13.05 1.70
CA PRO A 130 -4.35 13.26 2.67
C PRO A 130 -5.32 12.06 2.78
N PRO A 131 -6.15 11.94 3.83
CA PRO A 131 -6.35 12.88 4.93
C PRO A 131 -5.41 12.69 6.14
N GLY A 132 -4.72 11.56 6.28
CA GLY A 132 -3.92 11.21 7.46
C GLY A 132 -2.48 11.74 7.46
N CYS A 133 -2.19 12.86 6.77
CA CYS A 133 -0.82 13.42 6.67
C CYS A 133 -0.17 13.74 8.01
N VAL A 134 -0.99 13.91 9.05
CA VAL A 134 -0.59 13.92 10.44
C VAL A 134 -0.70 12.50 10.97
N GLY A 135 0.45 11.90 11.31
CA GLY A 135 0.44 10.74 12.19
C GLY A 135 -0.32 11.11 13.48
N PRO A 136 -0.90 10.14 14.20
CA PRO A 136 -1.46 10.45 15.51
C PRO A 136 -0.36 11.13 16.33
N ASP A 137 -0.64 12.33 16.85
CA ASP A 137 0.20 12.96 17.86
C ASP A 137 0.38 11.93 18.99
N ARG A 138 1.53 11.26 19.03
CA ARG A 138 1.86 10.34 20.12
C ARG A 138 2.24 11.09 21.40
N HIS A 139 1.74 12.29 21.62
CA HIS A 139 1.97 13.08 22.83
C HIS A 139 0.71 13.77 23.32
N LYS A 140 -0.31 13.00 23.72
CA LYS A 140 -1.04 13.20 25.00
C LYS A 140 -1.51 11.84 25.52
N VAL A 141 -0.59 11.08 26.12
CA VAL A 141 -1.00 10.13 27.16
C VAL A 141 -1.42 11.02 28.34
N TYR A 142 -2.70 11.32 28.47
CA TYR A 142 -3.19 11.80 29.76
C TYR A 142 -2.93 10.67 30.74
N LYS A 143 -1.97 10.88 31.65
CA LYS A 143 -1.83 10.01 32.82
C LYS A 143 -3.15 10.09 33.56
N ILE A 144 -3.71 8.93 33.88
CA ILE A 144 -4.99 8.78 34.59
C ILE A 144 -4.94 9.52 35.94
N ASP A 145 -3.74 9.78 36.44
CA ASP A 145 -3.42 10.49 37.67
C ASP A 145 -3.73 12.01 37.62
N GLU A 146 -3.84 12.63 36.44
CA GLU A 146 -4.09 14.08 36.30
C GLU A 146 -5.59 14.44 36.25
N LEU A 147 -6.49 13.46 36.11
CA LEU A 147 -7.95 13.69 36.14
C LEU A 147 -8.54 13.71 37.55
N GLN A 148 -7.77 13.35 38.59
CA GLN A 148 -8.26 13.34 39.98
C GLN A 148 -7.90 14.60 40.80
N LEU A 149 -7.13 15.55 40.24
CA LEU A 149 -6.86 16.83 40.91
C LEU A 149 -7.70 18.02 40.43
N ALA A 150 -8.56 17.84 39.42
CA ALA A 150 -9.49 18.88 38.97
C ALA A 150 -10.87 18.82 39.64
N ALA A 151 -11.05 17.94 40.64
CA ALA A 151 -12.27 17.85 41.44
C ALA A 151 -11.98 18.17 42.92
N LYS A 152 -11.58 19.41 43.20
CA LYS A 152 -11.76 20.09 44.49
C LYS A 152 -12.01 21.57 44.28
#